data_AF-G7M4L4-F1
#
_entry.id   AF-G7M4L4-F1
#
_cell.length_a   1.000
_cell.length_b   1.000
_cell.length_c   1.000
_cell.angle_alpha   90.00
_cell.angle_beta   90.00
_cell.angle_gamma   90.00
#
_symmetry.space_group_name_H-M   'P 1'
#
loop_
_entity.id
_entity.type
_entity.pdbx_description
1 polymer ?
#
loop_
_entity_poly.entity_id
_entity_poly.type
_entity_poly.pdbx_seq_one_letter_code
_entity_poly.pdbx_strand_id
1 'polypeptide(L)'
;MGFFKKDEIQEKEMQPVIETKADVKENDINVFKKKNLSLFDVDTIQYVIENFPSMSIEIQGALNNLANILENTIDYIEDESSEIIKTKRDFKLSKAYRNTSISIYEVVQNIGEYIKWMQQEYEKSININHDVAKGSVNKKNEDKVQEKSIAEKNENLGNQIVNEKEIEIYKDFSLKEPKGFKLKDNVIMVENWDDLLVKTAEVLTKKYKDNRHSNISVKEFQPILKKSTQNSFRDTAIEMLNEYKISLDEFKVIIK
;
A
#
# COMPACT_ATOMS: atom_id res chain seq x y z
N MET A 1 23.56 -75.74 -39.21
CA MET A 1 23.85 -75.25 -40.58
C MET A 1 22.80 -74.19 -40.88
N GLY A 2 23.05 -72.96 -41.30
CA GLY A 2 24.21 -72.16 -41.67
C GLY A 2 23.59 -70.79 -42.06
N PHE A 3 24.06 -69.66 -41.55
CA PHE A 3 25.18 -68.86 -42.07
C PHE A 3 24.84 -67.95 -43.28
N PHE A 4 25.17 -66.65 -43.09
CA PHE A 4 25.45 -65.54 -44.04
C PHE A 4 24.26 -64.85 -44.75
N LYS A 5 24.04 -63.51 -44.63
CA LYS A 5 24.84 -62.32 -45.05
C LYS A 5 25.07 -62.31 -46.57
N LYS A 6 25.06 -61.23 -47.35
CA LYS A 6 24.95 -59.75 -47.30
C LYS A 6 24.61 -59.34 -48.77
N ASP A 7 24.10 -58.16 -49.10
CA ASP A 7 24.83 -56.91 -49.44
C ASP A 7 23.76 -55.78 -49.48
N GLU A 8 23.83 -54.62 -48.82
CA GLU A 8 24.86 -53.57 -48.65
C GLU A 8 24.93 -52.59 -49.84
N ILE A 9 24.22 -51.45 -49.75
CA ILE A 9 24.61 -50.15 -50.36
C ILE A 9 24.20 -48.98 -49.43
N GLN A 10 25.19 -48.53 -48.65
CA GLN A 10 25.67 -47.16 -48.36
C GLN A 10 24.76 -45.99 -47.91
N GLU A 11 25.16 -45.49 -46.72
CA GLU A 11 25.44 -44.08 -46.33
C GLU A 11 24.31 -43.04 -46.20
N LYS A 12 23.96 -42.70 -44.94
CA LYS A 12 24.46 -41.46 -44.30
C LYS A 12 24.09 -41.43 -42.81
N GLU A 13 25.09 -41.53 -41.95
CA GLU A 13 24.97 -41.24 -40.51
C GLU A 13 24.82 -39.72 -40.33
N MET A 14 23.76 -39.28 -39.65
CA MET A 14 23.72 -37.94 -39.03
C MET A 14 23.83 -38.10 -37.52
N GLN A 15 24.89 -37.47 -37.01
CA GLN A 15 25.32 -37.43 -35.61
C GLN A 15 24.30 -36.69 -34.73
N PRO A 16 24.27 -36.99 -33.41
CA PRO A 16 23.38 -36.34 -32.46
C PRO A 16 23.80 -34.88 -32.26
N VAL A 17 22.86 -33.95 -32.45
CA VAL A 17 23.07 -32.54 -32.11
C VAL A 17 23.07 -32.42 -30.59
N ILE A 18 24.28 -32.25 -30.06
CA ILE A 18 24.56 -31.78 -28.71
C ILE A 18 24.15 -30.30 -28.68
N GLU A 19 23.03 -29.96 -28.05
CA GLU A 19 22.77 -28.60 -27.63
C GLU A 19 23.61 -28.32 -26.37
N THR A 20 24.67 -27.55 -26.60
CA THR A 20 25.55 -26.95 -25.62
C THR A 20 24.77 -26.18 -24.55
N LYS A 21 24.99 -26.58 -23.29
CA LYS A 21 24.77 -25.74 -22.11
C LYS A 21 25.66 -24.51 -22.21
N ALA A 22 25.06 -23.35 -22.50
CA ALA A 22 25.67 -22.07 -22.20
C ALA A 22 25.28 -21.70 -20.76
N ASP A 23 26.21 -21.94 -19.84
CA ASP A 23 26.25 -21.27 -18.55
C ASP A 23 26.45 -19.77 -18.82
N VAL A 24 25.41 -18.96 -18.59
CA VAL A 24 25.56 -17.53 -18.38
C VAL A 24 24.87 -17.21 -17.06
N LYS A 25 25.71 -17.04 -16.03
CA LYS A 25 25.34 -16.38 -14.78
C LYS A 25 24.91 -14.95 -15.11
N GLU A 26 23.63 -14.66 -15.01
CA GLU A 26 23.14 -13.28 -14.94
C GLU A 26 22.26 -13.12 -13.70
N ASN A 27 22.79 -12.27 -12.83
CA ASN A 27 22.32 -11.78 -11.54
C ASN A 27 20.80 -11.83 -11.29
N ASP A 28 20.47 -12.41 -10.14
CA ASP A 28 19.22 -12.22 -9.40
C ASP A 28 18.94 -10.72 -9.21
N ILE A 29 18.21 -10.13 -10.13
CA ILE A 29 17.33 -9.01 -9.84
C ILE A 29 15.94 -9.62 -9.89
N ASN A 30 15.27 -9.66 -8.73
CA ASN A 30 13.86 -10.02 -8.58
C ASN A 30 12.99 -9.05 -9.39
N VAL A 31 12.98 -9.20 -10.71
CA VAL A 31 11.97 -8.64 -11.58
C VAL A 31 10.78 -9.55 -11.42
N PHE A 32 9.86 -9.14 -10.54
CA PHE A 32 8.55 -9.75 -10.36
C PHE A 32 8.00 -10.13 -11.73
N LYS A 33 8.03 -11.43 -12.05
CA LYS A 33 7.40 -11.92 -13.27
C LYS A 33 5.93 -11.58 -13.12
N LYS A 34 5.48 -10.66 -13.97
CA LYS A 34 4.10 -10.21 -14.24
C LYS A 34 3.23 -11.41 -14.66
N LYS A 35 3.12 -12.42 -13.79
CA LYS A 35 2.36 -13.66 -14.01
C LYS A 35 0.93 -13.39 -13.60
N ASN A 36 0.08 -13.04 -14.56
CA ASN A 36 -1.38 -13.25 -14.52
C ASN A 36 -2.11 -12.90 -13.22
N LEU A 37 -1.73 -11.84 -12.51
CA LEU A 37 -2.53 -11.26 -11.41
C LEU A 37 -3.65 -10.36 -11.97
N SER A 38 -4.39 -10.82 -12.97
CA SER A 38 -5.31 -9.95 -13.71
C SER A 38 -6.76 -10.15 -13.26
N LEU A 39 -7.08 -9.72 -12.03
CA LEU A 39 -8.47 -9.40 -11.67
C LEU A 39 -9.01 -8.33 -12.62
N PHE A 40 -8.20 -7.29 -12.84
CA PHE A 40 -8.44 -6.25 -13.85
C PHE A 40 -7.18 -6.03 -14.68
N ASP A 41 -7.38 -5.45 -15.87
CA ASP A 41 -6.29 -4.96 -16.70
C ASP A 41 -5.51 -3.86 -15.95
N VAL A 42 -4.18 -3.93 -16.07
CA VAL A 42 -3.23 -3.03 -15.42
C VAL A 42 -3.51 -1.58 -15.81
N ASP A 43 -3.71 -1.34 -17.11
CA ASP A 43 -3.92 0.01 -17.64
C ASP A 43 -5.24 0.61 -17.13
N THR A 44 -6.26 -0.24 -16.95
CA THR A 44 -7.56 0.18 -16.40
C THR A 44 -7.43 0.61 -14.96
N ILE A 45 -6.74 -0.18 -14.13
CA ILE A 45 -6.58 0.17 -12.71
C ILE A 45 -5.63 1.34 -12.51
N GLN A 46 -4.58 1.46 -13.31
CA GLN A 46 -3.74 2.64 -13.28
C GLN A 46 -4.55 3.90 -13.60
N TYR A 47 -5.41 3.86 -14.62
CA TYR A 47 -6.31 4.96 -14.94
C TYR A 47 -7.26 5.30 -13.78
N VAL A 48 -7.83 4.30 -13.11
CA VAL A 48 -8.69 4.50 -11.93
C VAL A 48 -7.91 5.11 -10.76
N ILE A 49 -6.67 4.67 -10.50
CA ILE A 49 -5.81 5.22 -9.45
C ILE A 49 -5.50 6.70 -9.69
N GLU A 50 -5.20 7.06 -10.93
CA GLU A 50 -4.84 8.43 -11.31
C GLU A 50 -6.06 9.37 -11.32
N ASN A 51 -7.17 8.94 -11.90
CA ASN A 51 -8.33 9.81 -12.16
C ASN A 51 -9.43 9.71 -11.09
N PHE A 52 -9.56 8.55 -10.45
CA PHE A 52 -10.60 8.26 -9.45
C PHE A 52 -10.01 7.64 -8.17
N PRO A 53 -9.09 8.35 -7.49
CA PRO A 53 -8.34 7.79 -6.36
C PRO A 53 -9.23 7.29 -5.22
N SER A 54 -10.32 7.96 -4.88
CA SER A 54 -11.29 7.47 -3.89
C SER A 54 -11.88 6.11 -4.26
N MET A 55 -12.25 5.91 -5.53
CA MET A 55 -12.79 4.64 -6.02
C MET A 55 -11.72 3.55 -6.04
N SER A 56 -10.46 3.91 -6.30
CA SER A 56 -9.34 2.95 -6.19
C SER A 56 -9.17 2.40 -4.77
N ILE A 57 -9.45 3.22 -3.75
CA ILE A 57 -9.42 2.82 -2.33
C ILE A 57 -10.61 1.93 -2.01
N GLU A 58 -11.80 2.28 -2.48
CA GLU A 58 -13.00 1.45 -2.31
C GLU A 58 -12.84 0.06 -2.93
N ILE A 59 -12.26 -0.03 -4.13
CA ILE A 59 -11.96 -1.31 -4.80
C ILE A 59 -11.01 -2.15 -3.94
N GLN A 60 -9.94 -1.56 -3.39
CA GLN A 60 -9.03 -2.26 -2.49
C GLN A 60 -9.74 -2.78 -1.24
N GLY A 61 -10.60 -1.96 -0.63
CA GLY A 61 -11.41 -2.36 0.53
C GLY A 61 -12.37 -3.51 0.21
N ALA A 62 -13.06 -3.46 -0.94
CA ALA A 62 -13.95 -4.53 -1.38
C ALA A 62 -13.22 -5.85 -1.62
N LEU A 63 -12.04 -5.80 -2.25
CA LEU A 63 -11.18 -6.97 -2.46
C LEU A 63 -10.69 -7.55 -1.13
N ASN A 64 -10.32 -6.70 -0.17
CA ASN A 64 -9.90 -7.16 1.16
C ASN A 64 -11.06 -7.85 1.89
N ASN A 65 -12.27 -7.30 1.79
CA ASN A 65 -13.46 -7.94 2.36
C ASN A 65 -13.75 -9.30 1.69
N LEU A 66 -13.58 -9.40 0.37
CA LEU A 66 -13.71 -10.67 -0.33
C LEU A 66 -12.69 -11.70 0.16
N ALA A 67 -11.43 -11.30 0.34
CA ALA A 67 -10.39 -12.17 0.91
C ALA A 67 -10.80 -12.72 2.29
N ASN A 68 -11.29 -11.86 3.19
CA ASN A 68 -11.75 -12.27 4.51
C ASN A 68 -12.93 -13.27 4.45
N ILE A 69 -13.88 -13.06 3.53
CA ILE A 69 -15.01 -13.99 3.35
C ILE A 69 -14.50 -15.35 2.86
N LEU A 70 -13.51 -15.37 1.96
CA LEU A 70 -12.91 -16.59 1.46
C LEU A 70 -12.10 -17.33 2.54
N GLU A 71 -11.39 -16.62 3.43
CA GLU A 71 -10.75 -17.21 4.60
C GLU A 71 -11.76 -17.89 5.52
N ASN A 72 -12.86 -17.22 5.87
CA ASN A 72 -13.93 -17.85 6.66
C ASN A 72 -14.55 -19.05 5.95
N THR A 73 -14.60 -19.03 4.61
CA THR A 73 -15.09 -20.16 3.80
C THR A 73 -14.13 -21.34 3.87
N ILE A 74 -12.82 -21.10 3.88
CA ILE A 74 -11.79 -22.13 4.09
C ILE A 74 -12.00 -22.81 5.44
N ASP A 75 -12.13 -22.03 6.50
CA ASP A 75 -12.34 -22.55 7.87
C ASP A 75 -13.59 -23.45 7.91
N TYR A 76 -14.71 -22.99 7.36
CA TYR A 76 -15.94 -23.76 7.28
C TYR A 76 -15.77 -25.09 6.51
N ILE A 77 -15.07 -25.06 5.37
CA ILE A 77 -14.81 -26.27 4.57
C ILE A 77 -13.90 -27.25 5.33
N GLU A 78 -12.93 -26.76 6.08
CA GLU A 78 -12.02 -27.59 6.88
C GLU A 78 -12.72 -28.26 8.07
N ASP A 79 -13.64 -27.54 8.72
CA ASP A 79 -14.51 -28.08 9.75
C ASP A 79 -15.41 -29.19 9.19
N GLU A 80 -16.11 -28.94 8.08
CA GLU A 80 -16.95 -29.93 7.41
C GLU A 80 -16.13 -31.14 6.92
N SER A 81 -14.92 -30.90 6.39
CA SER A 81 -14.00 -31.97 6.00
C SER A 81 -13.64 -32.87 7.17
N SER A 82 -13.44 -32.29 8.35
CA SER A 82 -13.12 -33.01 9.58
C SER A 82 -14.32 -33.78 10.11
N GLU A 83 -15.52 -33.19 10.07
CA GLU A 83 -16.77 -33.83 10.50
C GLU A 83 -17.14 -35.03 9.62
N ILE A 84 -16.89 -34.98 8.32
CA ILE A 84 -17.13 -36.12 7.41
C ILE A 84 -16.28 -37.33 7.77
N ILE A 85 -15.02 -37.12 8.18
CA ILE A 85 -14.16 -38.22 8.66
C ILE A 85 -14.73 -38.83 9.94
N LYS A 86 -15.16 -37.99 10.89
CA LYS A 86 -15.69 -38.44 12.19
C LYS A 86 -17.01 -39.21 12.04
N THR A 87 -17.93 -38.69 11.23
CA THR A 87 -19.31 -39.19 11.15
C THR A 87 -19.49 -40.29 10.10
N LYS A 88 -18.97 -40.07 8.89
CA LYS A 88 -19.21 -40.93 7.72
C LYS A 88 -18.00 -41.79 7.36
N ARG A 89 -16.82 -41.49 7.92
CA ARG A 89 -15.53 -42.10 7.56
C ARG A 89 -15.23 -42.03 6.05
N ASP A 90 -15.74 -40.99 5.38
CA ASP A 90 -15.52 -40.78 3.95
C ASP A 90 -14.26 -39.93 3.71
N PHE A 91 -13.13 -40.62 3.62
CA PHE A 91 -11.83 -39.99 3.36
C PHE A 91 -11.72 -39.40 1.95
N LYS A 92 -12.48 -39.92 0.98
CA LYS A 92 -12.44 -39.44 -0.40
C LYS A 92 -13.10 -38.08 -0.50
N LEU A 93 -14.29 -37.93 0.09
CA LEU A 93 -15.00 -36.66 0.14
C LEU A 93 -14.26 -35.63 0.99
N SER A 94 -13.75 -36.03 2.16
CA SER A 94 -12.93 -35.14 3.00
C SER A 94 -11.69 -34.61 2.27
N LYS A 95 -10.99 -35.48 1.50
CA LYS A 95 -9.86 -35.06 0.66
C LYS A 95 -10.29 -34.07 -0.43
N ALA A 96 -11.45 -34.26 -1.03
CA ALA A 96 -11.97 -33.33 -2.03
C ALA A 96 -12.19 -31.93 -1.42
N TYR A 97 -12.78 -31.86 -0.22
CA TYR A 97 -12.98 -30.59 0.50
C TYR A 97 -11.66 -29.90 0.84
N ARG A 98 -10.66 -30.63 1.33
CA ARG A 98 -9.32 -30.06 1.59
C ARG A 98 -8.65 -29.55 0.33
N ASN A 99 -8.77 -30.27 -0.79
CA ASN A 99 -8.23 -29.78 -2.06
C ASN A 99 -8.93 -28.48 -2.48
N THR A 100 -10.24 -28.39 -2.28
CA THR A 100 -11.01 -27.16 -2.54
C THR A 100 -10.57 -26.02 -1.63
N SER A 101 -10.35 -26.25 -0.33
CA SER A 101 -9.87 -25.20 0.58
C SER A 101 -8.49 -24.67 0.16
N ILE A 102 -7.58 -25.54 -0.26
CA ILE A 102 -6.27 -25.16 -0.83
C ILE A 102 -6.45 -24.28 -2.08
N SER A 103 -7.33 -24.66 -3.01
CA SER A 103 -7.58 -23.84 -4.20
C SER A 103 -8.18 -22.47 -3.87
N ILE A 104 -9.04 -22.37 -2.85
CA ILE A 104 -9.57 -21.08 -2.39
C ILE A 104 -8.46 -20.24 -1.74
N TYR A 105 -7.56 -20.87 -0.98
CA TYR A 105 -6.41 -20.19 -0.37
C TYR A 105 -5.49 -19.55 -1.43
N GLU A 106 -5.25 -20.23 -2.55
CA GLU A 106 -4.50 -19.65 -3.68
C GLU A 106 -5.18 -18.36 -4.21
N VAL A 107 -6.51 -18.33 -4.27
CA VAL A 107 -7.27 -17.13 -4.67
C VAL A 107 -7.11 -16.01 -3.64
N VAL A 108 -7.19 -16.32 -2.34
CA VAL A 108 -6.96 -15.34 -1.26
C VAL A 108 -5.57 -14.71 -1.38
N GLN A 109 -4.53 -15.53 -1.60
CA GLN A 109 -3.17 -15.04 -1.79
C GLN A 109 -3.06 -14.12 -3.01
N ASN A 110 -3.65 -14.52 -4.15
CA ASN A 110 -3.65 -13.70 -5.36
C ASN A 110 -4.36 -12.34 -5.15
N ILE A 111 -5.49 -12.31 -4.42
CA ILE A 111 -6.17 -11.07 -4.06
C ILE A 111 -5.28 -10.19 -3.18
N GLY A 112 -4.64 -10.78 -2.17
CA GLY A 112 -3.74 -10.05 -1.27
C GLY A 112 -2.53 -9.45 -1.99
N GLU A 113 -1.92 -10.20 -2.92
CA GLU A 113 -0.84 -9.70 -3.79
C GLU A 113 -1.33 -8.55 -4.70
N TYR A 114 -2.54 -8.68 -5.25
CA TYR A 114 -3.14 -7.66 -6.09
C TYR A 114 -3.41 -6.35 -5.33
N ILE A 115 -3.93 -6.42 -4.12
CA ILE A 115 -4.15 -5.25 -3.25
C ILE A 115 -2.82 -4.56 -2.96
N LYS A 116 -1.76 -5.32 -2.62
CA LYS A 116 -0.42 -4.76 -2.38
C LYS A 116 0.11 -4.06 -3.62
N TRP A 117 -0.07 -4.64 -4.79
CA TRP A 117 0.32 -4.01 -6.05
C TRP A 117 -0.44 -2.70 -6.29
N MET A 118 -1.76 -2.68 -6.09
CA MET A 118 -2.57 -1.45 -6.21
C MET A 118 -2.10 -0.36 -5.26
N GLN A 119 -1.75 -0.70 -4.01
CA GLN A 119 -1.21 0.24 -3.04
C GLN A 119 0.13 0.83 -3.48
N GLN A 120 1.03 -0.01 -3.97
CA GLN A 120 2.33 0.45 -4.50
C GLN A 120 2.15 1.38 -5.70
N GLU A 121 1.23 1.06 -6.61
CA GLU A 121 0.95 1.90 -7.77
C GLU A 121 0.30 3.23 -7.37
N TYR A 122 -0.57 3.19 -6.36
CA TYR A 122 -1.13 4.37 -5.73
C TYR A 122 -0.04 5.27 -5.12
N GLU A 123 0.91 4.71 -4.37
CA GLU A 123 2.03 5.45 -3.78
C GLU A 123 2.97 6.05 -4.85
N LYS A 124 3.25 5.32 -5.94
CA LYS A 124 4.03 5.86 -7.07
C LYS A 124 3.35 7.08 -7.70
N SER A 125 2.02 7.02 -7.88
CA SER A 125 1.25 8.15 -8.42
C SER A 125 1.38 9.42 -7.57
N ILE A 126 1.56 9.27 -6.26
CA ILE A 126 1.74 10.40 -5.33
C ILE A 126 3.13 11.01 -5.52
N ASN A 127 4.17 10.18 -5.61
CA ASN A 127 5.55 10.65 -5.73
C ASN A 127 5.80 11.40 -7.05
N ILE A 128 5.22 10.93 -8.16
CA ILE A 128 5.35 11.60 -9.47
C ILE A 128 4.70 12.99 -9.46
N ASN A 129 3.54 13.14 -8.81
CA ASN A 129 2.85 14.43 -8.75
C ASN A 129 3.53 15.46 -7.85
N HIS A 130 4.35 15.02 -6.89
CA HIS A 130 5.09 15.91 -6.00
C HIS A 130 6.30 16.59 -6.69
N ASP A 131 6.80 16.02 -7.78
CA ASP A 131 7.87 16.61 -8.59
C ASP A 131 7.33 17.59 -9.65
N VAL A 132 6.13 17.34 -10.20
CA VAL A 132 5.51 18.25 -11.19
C VAL A 132 5.02 19.55 -10.53
N ALA A 133 4.60 19.51 -9.26
CA ALA A 133 4.17 20.71 -8.50
C ALA A 133 5.32 21.68 -8.15
N LYS A 134 6.59 21.31 -8.36
CA LYS A 134 7.74 22.23 -8.24
C LYS A 134 8.08 22.98 -9.53
N GLY A 135 7.31 22.77 -10.60
CA GLY A 135 7.54 23.35 -11.92
C GLY A 135 6.85 24.70 -12.16
N SER A 136 6.88 25.66 -11.24
CA SER A 136 6.65 27.09 -11.59
C SER A 136 7.11 28.06 -10.50
N VAL A 137 8.39 28.02 -10.13
CA VAL A 137 9.10 29.26 -9.75
C VAL A 137 10.53 29.13 -10.27
N ASN A 138 10.85 29.91 -11.29
CA ASN A 138 12.22 30.16 -11.71
C ASN A 138 13.05 30.63 -10.50
N LYS A 139 14.01 29.82 -10.05
CA LYS A 139 15.28 30.31 -9.51
C LYS A 139 16.36 29.26 -9.72
N LYS A 140 17.17 29.54 -10.74
CA LYS A 140 18.50 28.98 -10.94
C LYS A 140 19.29 29.12 -9.63
N ASN A 141 19.78 28.01 -9.08
CA ASN A 141 21.21 27.70 -9.06
C ASN A 141 21.45 26.39 -8.29
N GLU A 142 22.19 25.53 -8.95
CA GLU A 142 22.77 24.28 -8.47
C GLU A 142 23.77 24.57 -7.33
N ASP A 143 23.79 23.74 -6.28
CA ASP A 143 24.88 22.78 -6.10
C ASP A 143 24.69 21.88 -4.85
N LYS A 144 24.61 20.56 -5.13
CA LYS A 144 25.26 19.42 -4.45
C LYS A 144 25.12 19.18 -2.94
N VAL A 145 24.32 18.14 -2.65
CA VAL A 145 24.67 16.89 -1.92
C VAL A 145 25.66 17.00 -0.74
N GLN A 146 25.19 16.63 0.46
CA GLN A 146 25.79 15.53 1.23
C GLN A 146 24.89 15.07 2.39
N GLU A 147 24.47 13.80 2.31
CA GLU A 147 24.17 12.96 3.47
C GLU A 147 25.36 13.00 4.44
N LYS A 148 25.11 13.33 5.71
CA LYS A 148 25.91 12.83 6.82
C LYS A 148 25.00 12.54 8.01
N SER A 149 24.90 11.24 8.29
CA SER A 149 24.52 10.66 9.58
C SER A 149 25.49 11.07 10.70
N ILE A 150 25.16 10.61 11.92
CA ILE A 150 25.84 10.68 13.23
C ILE A 150 25.10 11.67 14.14
N ALA A 151 24.11 11.21 14.91
CA ALA A 151 24.23 10.45 16.16
C ALA A 151 24.84 11.28 17.31
N GLU A 152 24.22 11.13 18.48
CA GLU A 152 24.63 11.59 19.81
C GLU A 152 24.33 13.05 20.19
N LYS A 153 23.13 13.22 20.76
CA LYS A 153 23.00 13.72 22.15
C LYS A 153 21.69 13.25 22.75
N ASN A 154 21.74 12.06 23.36
CA ASN A 154 20.79 11.66 24.39
C ASN A 154 21.06 12.52 25.63
N GLU A 155 20.01 13.05 26.25
CA GLU A 155 19.62 12.60 27.58
C GLU A 155 18.28 13.20 28.03
N ASN A 156 17.37 12.27 28.39
CA ASN A 156 16.27 12.38 29.34
C ASN A 156 14.99 13.15 28.94
N LEU A 157 14.03 12.40 28.38
CA LEU A 157 12.76 12.08 29.08
C LEU A 157 12.11 10.86 28.39
N GLY A 158 11.77 9.86 29.20
CA GLY A 158 11.61 8.48 28.78
C GLY A 158 10.29 8.09 28.12
N ASN A 159 10.38 6.92 27.47
CA ASN A 159 9.34 5.92 27.21
C ASN A 159 8.23 6.26 26.19
N GLN A 160 8.51 6.03 24.90
CA GLN A 160 7.88 5.00 24.06
C GLN A 160 8.25 5.30 22.59
N ILE A 161 9.22 4.56 22.06
CA ILE A 161 9.51 4.56 20.63
C ILE A 161 8.47 3.63 19.99
N VAL A 162 7.32 4.20 19.64
CA VAL A 162 6.54 3.71 18.50
C VAL A 162 6.95 4.60 17.33
N ASN A 163 7.32 4.02 16.19
CA ASN A 163 7.64 4.74 14.96
C ASN A 163 6.38 5.46 14.42
N GLU A 164 5.94 6.50 15.13
CA GLU A 164 4.84 7.36 14.76
C GLU A 164 5.33 8.34 13.70
N LYS A 165 4.92 8.10 12.46
CA LYS A 165 5.18 9.05 11.37
C LYS A 165 4.28 10.27 11.59
N GLU A 166 4.87 11.40 11.98
CA GLU A 166 4.18 12.69 11.96
C GLU A 166 4.12 13.22 10.51
N ILE A 167 2.92 13.59 10.04
CA ILE A 167 2.70 14.14 8.70
C ILE A 167 1.99 15.48 8.83
N GLU A 168 2.48 16.53 8.17
CA GLU A 168 1.83 17.85 8.14
C GLU A 168 0.46 17.79 7.47
N ILE A 169 -0.52 18.53 7.99
CA ILE A 169 -1.93 18.45 7.56
C ILE A 169 -2.14 18.77 6.07
N TYR A 170 -1.26 19.56 5.44
CA TYR A 170 -1.41 19.92 4.02
C TYR A 170 -0.98 18.81 3.04
N LYS A 171 -0.42 17.69 3.53
CA LYS A 171 -0.01 16.54 2.71
C LYS A 171 -1.19 15.62 2.34
N ASP A 172 -0.92 14.58 1.56
CA ASP A 172 -1.90 13.57 1.17
C ASP A 172 -2.09 12.53 2.29
N PHE A 173 -3.34 12.36 2.70
CA PHE A 173 -3.79 11.42 3.73
C PHE A 173 -4.61 10.25 3.19
N SER A 174 -4.71 10.14 1.88
CA SER A 174 -5.33 8.97 1.26
C SER A 174 -4.68 7.68 1.75
N LEU A 175 -5.51 6.68 2.10
CA LEU A 175 -5.08 5.40 2.69
C LEU A 175 -4.40 5.50 4.07
N LYS A 176 -4.47 6.65 4.75
CA LYS A 176 -3.87 6.83 6.08
C LYS A 176 -4.95 7.02 7.13
N GLU A 177 -4.80 6.29 8.23
CA GLU A 177 -5.67 6.41 9.40
C GLU A 177 -4.97 7.20 10.50
N PRO A 178 -5.65 8.17 11.13
CA PRO A 178 -5.08 8.95 12.19
C PRO A 178 -5.08 8.14 13.49
N LYS A 179 -3.98 8.27 14.23
CA LYS A 179 -3.80 7.79 15.61
C LYS A 179 -3.88 8.96 16.60
N GLY A 180 -3.54 10.16 16.14
CA GLY A 180 -3.58 11.39 16.91
C GLY A 180 -3.26 12.60 16.06
N PHE A 181 -3.26 13.77 16.67
CA PHE A 181 -2.67 14.97 16.09
C PHE A 181 -1.89 15.75 17.13
N LYS A 182 -0.97 16.57 16.63
CA LYS A 182 -0.11 17.44 17.39
C LYS A 182 -0.31 18.87 16.92
N LEU A 183 -0.60 19.75 17.87
CA LEU A 183 -0.66 21.18 17.66
C LEU A 183 0.21 21.86 18.72
N LYS A 184 1.36 22.39 18.29
CA LYS A 184 2.45 22.85 19.17
C LYS A 184 2.88 21.76 20.16
N ASP A 185 2.74 22.00 21.46
CA ASP A 185 3.13 21.07 22.53
C ASP A 185 1.99 20.12 22.95
N ASN A 186 0.80 20.22 22.33
CA ASN A 186 -0.32 19.35 22.66
C ASN A 186 -0.41 18.19 21.69
N VAL A 187 -0.24 16.98 22.21
CA VAL A 187 -0.51 15.73 21.49
C VAL A 187 -1.84 15.17 21.96
N ILE A 188 -2.74 14.88 21.02
CA ILE A 188 -4.09 14.40 21.30
C ILE A 188 -4.34 13.15 20.49
N MET A 189 -4.67 12.06 21.17
CA MET A 189 -4.99 10.77 20.55
C MET A 189 -6.42 10.77 20.02
N VAL A 190 -6.62 10.15 18.87
CA VAL A 190 -7.92 10.08 18.18
C VAL A 190 -8.19 8.68 17.68
N GLU A 191 -9.46 8.28 17.63
CA GLU A 191 -9.84 6.94 17.17
C GLU A 191 -9.91 6.85 15.64
N ASN A 192 -10.45 7.90 15.01
CA ASN A 192 -10.70 8.01 13.57
C ASN A 192 -10.68 9.49 13.11
N TRP A 193 -10.99 9.72 11.83
CA TRP A 193 -11.04 11.07 11.25
C TRP A 193 -12.16 11.96 11.84
N ASP A 194 -13.33 11.41 12.17
CA ASP A 194 -14.42 12.17 12.79
C ASP A 194 -14.02 12.70 14.18
N ASP A 195 -13.43 11.82 15.00
CA ASP A 195 -12.91 12.16 16.32
C ASP A 195 -11.77 13.19 16.22
N LEU A 196 -10.94 13.12 15.17
CA LEU A 196 -9.94 14.14 14.87
C LEU A 196 -10.58 15.51 14.65
N LEU A 197 -11.67 15.61 13.87
CA LEU A 197 -12.35 16.87 13.63
C LEU A 197 -12.97 17.43 14.91
N VAL A 198 -13.66 16.58 15.69
CA VAL A 198 -14.30 16.99 16.95
C VAL A 198 -13.27 17.51 17.95
N LYS A 199 -12.19 16.75 18.18
CA LYS A 199 -11.12 17.15 19.10
C LYS A 199 -10.35 18.36 18.60
N THR A 200 -10.18 18.51 17.29
CA THR A 200 -9.61 19.74 16.70
C THR A 200 -10.49 20.94 17.03
N ALA A 201 -11.79 20.87 16.76
CA ALA A 201 -12.73 21.96 17.07
C ALA A 201 -12.73 22.32 18.58
N GLU A 202 -12.67 21.31 19.45
CA GLU A 202 -12.60 21.50 20.90
C GLU A 202 -11.33 22.26 21.31
N VAL A 203 -10.17 21.85 20.79
CA VAL A 203 -8.88 22.51 21.07
C VAL A 203 -8.87 23.94 20.59
N LEU A 204 -9.32 24.18 19.36
CA LEU A 204 -9.38 25.51 18.76
C LEU A 204 -10.28 26.44 19.60
N THR A 205 -11.44 25.94 20.01
CA THR A 205 -12.39 26.72 20.83
C THR A 205 -11.88 27.00 22.24
N LYS A 206 -11.15 26.06 22.86
CA LYS A 206 -10.64 26.23 24.23
C LYS A 206 -9.37 27.07 24.30
N LYS A 207 -8.42 26.86 23.38
CA LYS A 207 -7.07 27.42 23.47
C LYS A 207 -6.80 28.57 22.50
N TYR A 208 -7.58 28.69 21.43
CA TYR A 208 -7.32 29.64 20.34
C TYR A 208 -8.50 30.55 20.03
N LYS A 209 -9.51 30.64 20.92
CA LYS A 209 -10.73 31.44 20.74
C LYS A 209 -10.45 32.86 20.26
N ASP A 210 -9.45 33.51 20.85
CA ASP A 210 -9.12 34.92 20.58
C ASP A 210 -8.37 35.12 19.26
N ASN A 211 -7.81 34.05 18.67
CA ASN A 211 -7.08 34.13 17.41
C ASN A 211 -7.98 34.52 16.23
N ARG A 212 -9.27 34.18 16.27
CA ARG A 212 -10.24 34.54 15.21
C ARG A 212 -10.25 36.05 14.93
N HIS A 213 -10.08 36.87 15.96
CA HIS A 213 -10.10 38.33 15.88
C HIS A 213 -8.71 38.97 15.83
N SER A 214 -7.65 38.15 15.84
CA SER A 214 -6.26 38.63 15.84
C SER A 214 -5.80 39.04 14.45
N ASN A 215 -4.86 39.99 14.33
CA ASN A 215 -4.24 40.37 13.06
C ASN A 215 -3.06 39.47 12.67
N ILE A 216 -3.11 38.18 13.03
CA ILE A 216 -2.05 37.22 12.71
C ILE A 216 -2.10 36.93 11.20
N SER A 217 -0.98 37.14 10.52
CA SER A 217 -0.77 36.71 9.13
C SER A 217 -0.21 35.29 9.13
N VAL A 218 -0.91 34.37 8.49
CA VAL A 218 -0.50 32.96 8.36
C VAL A 218 0.13 32.74 7.00
N LYS A 219 1.12 31.85 6.90
CA LYS A 219 1.66 31.43 5.60
C LYS A 219 0.62 30.61 4.85
N GLU A 220 0.36 30.97 3.60
CA GLU A 220 -0.48 30.16 2.72
C GLU A 220 0.26 28.92 2.27
N PHE A 221 -0.25 27.75 2.66
CA PHE A 221 0.14 26.47 2.11
C PHE A 221 -1.00 25.97 1.22
N GLN A 222 -0.67 25.56 -0.01
CA GLN A 222 -1.64 24.94 -0.91
C GLN A 222 -1.73 23.44 -0.57
N PRO A 223 -2.89 22.94 -0.07
CA PRO A 223 -3.05 21.53 0.21
C PRO A 223 -3.00 20.70 -1.08
N ILE A 224 -2.56 19.45 -0.98
CA ILE A 224 -2.56 18.52 -2.12
C ILE A 224 -4.02 18.25 -2.55
N LEU A 225 -4.39 18.70 -3.76
CA LEU A 225 -5.74 18.60 -4.34
C LEU A 225 -6.00 17.19 -4.91
N LYS A 226 -6.04 16.16 -4.07
CA LYS A 226 -6.40 14.78 -4.46
C LYS A 226 -7.68 14.35 -3.74
N LYS A 227 -8.68 13.88 -4.50
CA LYS A 227 -9.99 13.49 -3.94
C LYS A 227 -9.91 12.14 -3.22
N SER A 228 -10.06 12.15 -1.90
CA SER A 228 -10.30 10.96 -1.09
C SER A 228 -11.13 11.33 0.13
N THR A 229 -11.78 10.35 0.77
CA THR A 229 -12.55 10.58 1.99
C THR A 229 -11.66 11.13 3.09
N GLN A 230 -10.46 10.56 3.27
CA GLN A 230 -9.46 11.05 4.23
C GLN A 230 -9.03 12.49 3.93
N ASN A 231 -8.79 12.83 2.67
CA ASN A 231 -8.45 14.21 2.30
C ASN A 231 -9.63 15.17 2.47
N SER A 232 -10.88 14.71 2.38
CA SER A 232 -12.06 15.55 2.65
C SER A 232 -12.14 15.92 4.14
N PHE A 233 -11.85 14.97 5.03
CA PHE A 233 -11.72 15.25 6.46
C PHE A 233 -10.55 16.20 6.73
N ARG A 234 -9.37 15.94 6.14
CA ARG A 234 -8.22 16.85 6.21
C ARG A 234 -8.58 18.27 5.76
N ASP A 235 -9.29 18.42 4.65
CA ASP A 235 -9.70 19.74 4.13
C ASP A 235 -10.62 20.47 5.11
N THR A 236 -11.53 19.74 5.74
CA THR A 236 -12.38 20.28 6.82
C THR A 236 -11.53 20.72 8.02
N ALA A 237 -10.51 19.94 8.41
CA ALA A 237 -9.57 20.33 9.45
C ALA A 237 -8.77 21.60 9.07
N ILE A 238 -8.34 21.71 7.80
CA ILE A 238 -7.65 22.90 7.28
C ILE A 238 -8.56 24.12 7.31
N GLU A 239 -9.83 24.00 6.92
CA GLU A 239 -10.82 25.08 7.02
C GLU A 239 -10.96 25.58 8.46
N MET A 240 -11.08 24.66 9.42
CA MET A 240 -11.10 25.01 10.84
C MET A 240 -9.80 25.72 11.27
N LEU A 241 -8.62 25.23 10.88
CA LEU A 241 -7.35 25.86 11.25
C LEU A 241 -7.22 27.27 10.66
N ASN A 242 -7.67 27.47 9.43
CA ASN A 242 -7.68 28.76 8.75
C ASN A 242 -8.61 29.76 9.45
N GLU A 243 -9.80 29.33 9.91
CA GLU A 243 -10.72 30.18 10.67
C GLU A 243 -10.08 30.74 11.95
N TYR A 244 -9.23 29.93 12.61
CA TYR A 244 -8.49 30.31 13.80
C TYR A 244 -7.08 30.85 13.53
N LYS A 245 -6.74 31.13 12.26
CA LYS A 245 -5.44 31.68 11.82
C LYS A 245 -4.26 30.88 12.36
N ILE A 246 -4.35 29.55 12.30
CA ILE A 246 -3.27 28.63 12.68
C ILE A 246 -2.52 28.20 11.43
N SER A 247 -1.19 28.20 11.50
CA SER A 247 -0.35 27.78 10.39
C SER A 247 -0.37 26.26 10.20
N LEU A 248 -0.53 25.80 8.95
CA LEU A 248 -0.73 24.38 8.66
C LEU A 248 0.52 23.51 8.96
N ASP A 249 1.71 24.11 9.06
CA ASP A 249 2.94 23.44 9.51
C ASP A 249 2.97 23.18 11.02
N GLU A 250 2.19 23.92 11.81
CA GLU A 250 2.07 23.69 13.25
C GLU A 250 1.16 22.51 13.59
N PHE A 251 0.34 22.05 12.63
CA PHE A 251 -0.58 20.93 12.80
C PHE A 251 -0.06 19.69 12.09
N LYS A 252 0.26 18.67 12.89
CA LYS A 252 0.75 17.39 12.40
C LYS A 252 -0.19 16.27 12.80
N VAL A 253 -0.55 15.42 11.85
CA VAL A 253 -1.31 14.20 12.09
C VAL A 253 -0.33 13.07 12.36
N ILE A 254 -0.59 12.33 13.41
CA ILE A 254 0.11 11.10 13.76
C ILE A 254 -0.66 9.96 13.10
N ILE A 255 -0.03 9.22 12.19
CA ILE A 255 -0.67 8.10 11.49
C ILE A 255 -0.43 6.76 12.20
N LYS A 256 -1.38 5.84 12.04
CA LYS A 256 -1.30 4.45 12.53
C LYS A 256 -0.25 3.64 11.77
#